data_AF-A0A7C3VUU1-F1
#
_entry.id   AF-A0A7C3VUU1-F1
#
_cell.length_a   1.000
_cell.length_b   1.000
_cell.length_c   1.000
_cell.angle_alpha   90.00
_cell.angle_beta   90.00
_cell.angle_gamma   90.00
#
_symmetry.space_group_name_H-M   'P 1'
#
loop_
_entity.id
_entity.type
_entity.pdbx_description
1 polymer ?
#
loop_
_entity_poly.entity_id
_entity_poly.type
_entity_poly.pdbx_seq_one_letter_code
_entity_poly.pdbx_strand_id
1 'polypeptide(L)'
;MNNFSLGGVCDLWLKDFSLNLAAELVGILVVLFTVNQTVEANQEKEKKKFREIAFRQLRFVLRKQIYLLFDMFKASVEVKPDKDYQNIRDLFDETYFQEVKFLDLLKVAPVVTPQGEEMDWLDYLYSECSSLQSALGQVVDRYSFYLDSQVVDVIEELSASVFIRFIGSIWDAKKMNALGDRGDLLFACKDLLQDYTMTLLELVEIYNESVTTDANATPDGVRQINMDRSKWQDWWSHNGRPKIGESRISSDIL
;
A
#
# COMPACT_ATOMS: atom_id res chain seq x y z
N MET A 1 -51.82 66.10 -33.70
CA MET A 1 -50.40 66.48 -33.53
C MET A 1 -49.90 65.78 -32.28
N ASN A 2 -49.28 64.61 -32.45
CA ASN A 2 -48.64 63.89 -31.34
C ASN A 2 -47.15 64.22 -31.38
N ASN A 3 -46.67 64.94 -30.37
CA ASN A 3 -45.25 65.14 -30.13
C ASN A 3 -44.64 63.80 -29.72
N PHE A 4 -44.10 63.06 -30.68
CA PHE A 4 -43.18 61.96 -30.40
C PHE A 4 -41.91 62.55 -29.79
N SER A 5 -41.75 62.42 -28.48
CA SER A 5 -40.52 62.83 -27.82
C SER A 5 -39.39 61.89 -28.23
N LEU A 6 -38.39 62.44 -28.93
CA LEU A 6 -37.19 61.70 -29.36
C LEU A 6 -36.50 60.97 -28.19
N GLY A 7 -36.59 61.52 -26.97
CA GLY A 7 -36.03 60.92 -25.75
C GLY A 7 -36.62 59.55 -25.40
N GLY A 8 -37.93 59.33 -25.60
CA GLY A 8 -38.56 58.05 -25.28
C GLY A 8 -38.11 56.90 -26.18
N VAL A 9 -37.76 57.19 -27.44
CA VAL A 9 -37.28 56.19 -28.41
C VAL A 9 -35.82 55.80 -28.11
N CYS A 10 -34.97 56.76 -27.73
CA CYS A 10 -33.60 56.48 -27.32
C CYS A 10 -33.54 55.68 -26.01
N ASP A 11 -34.40 55.99 -25.03
CA ASP A 11 -34.45 55.26 -23.76
C ASP A 11 -34.92 53.82 -23.94
N LEU A 12 -35.91 53.58 -24.82
CA LEU A 12 -36.35 52.24 -25.20
C LEU A 12 -35.23 51.45 -25.90
N TRP A 13 -34.56 52.07 -26.87
CA TRP A 13 -33.46 51.43 -27.59
C TRP A 13 -32.26 51.09 -26.69
N LEU A 14 -31.87 52.00 -25.80
CA LEU A 14 -30.81 51.75 -24.82
C LEU A 14 -31.19 50.65 -23.82
N LYS A 15 -32.45 50.64 -23.37
CA LYS A 15 -32.96 49.59 -22.49
C LYS A 15 -32.91 48.22 -23.17
N ASP A 16 -33.40 48.12 -24.39
CA ASP A 16 -33.39 46.86 -25.14
C ASP A 16 -31.97 46.39 -25.46
N PHE A 17 -31.08 47.31 -25.85
CA PHE A 17 -29.66 47.01 -26.04
C PHE A 17 -29.00 46.52 -24.75
N SER A 18 -29.22 47.21 -23.62
CA SER A 18 -28.65 46.84 -22.33
C SER A 18 -29.17 45.49 -21.82
N LEU A 19 -30.44 45.18 -22.08
CA LEU A 19 -31.08 43.93 -21.67
C LEU A 19 -30.56 42.76 -22.52
N ASN A 20 -30.38 42.97 -23.83
CA ASN A 20 -29.78 41.97 -24.71
C ASN A 20 -28.32 41.71 -24.35
N LEU A 21 -27.53 42.75 -24.09
CA LEU A 21 -26.14 42.62 -23.68
C LEU A 21 -26.02 41.95 -22.31
N ALA A 22 -26.88 42.29 -21.35
CA ALA A 22 -26.94 41.61 -20.05
C ALA A 22 -27.33 40.13 -20.21
N ALA A 23 -28.31 39.82 -21.06
CA ALA A 23 -28.72 38.44 -21.34
C ALA A 23 -27.59 37.62 -22.00
N GLU A 24 -26.85 38.20 -22.95
CA GLU A 24 -25.68 37.57 -23.56
C GLU A 24 -24.56 37.32 -22.54
N LEU A 25 -24.23 38.32 -21.71
CA LEU A 25 -23.22 38.17 -20.66
C LEU A 25 -23.60 37.09 -19.64
N VAL A 26 -24.86 37.08 -19.19
CA VAL A 26 -25.38 36.04 -18.29
C VAL A 26 -25.33 34.67 -18.97
N GLY A 27 -25.71 34.59 -20.25
CA GLY A 27 -25.62 33.37 -21.05
C GLY A 27 -24.20 32.81 -21.10
N ILE A 28 -23.20 33.64 -21.37
CA ILE A 28 -21.78 33.25 -21.39
C ILE A 28 -21.35 32.77 -20.00
N LEU A 29 -21.70 33.47 -18.93
CA LEU A 29 -21.34 33.08 -17.56
C LEU A 29 -21.95 31.74 -17.16
N VAL A 30 -23.22 31.50 -17.50
CA VAL A 30 -23.90 30.22 -17.24
C VAL A 30 -23.21 29.08 -17.99
N VAL A 31 -22.84 29.29 -19.26
CA VAL A 31 -22.12 28.29 -20.05
C VAL A 31 -20.74 27.99 -19.45
N LEU A 32 -19.95 29.03 -19.13
CA LEU A 32 -18.63 28.84 -18.51
C LEU A 32 -18.73 28.09 -17.18
N PHE A 33 -19.69 28.46 -16.33
CA PHE A 33 -19.93 27.79 -15.07
C PHE A 33 -20.31 26.32 -15.26
N THR A 34 -21.22 26.03 -16.20
CA THR A 34 -21.67 24.65 -16.49
C THR A 34 -20.54 23.80 -17.06
N VAL A 35 -19.72 24.37 -17.96
CA VAL A 35 -18.55 23.69 -18.53
C VAL A 35 -17.54 23.38 -17.45
N ASN A 36 -17.18 24.36 -16.60
CA ASN A 36 -16.23 24.14 -15.51
C ASN A 36 -16.71 23.05 -14.54
N GLN A 37 -17.97 23.11 -14.11
CA GLN A 37 -18.55 22.06 -13.26
C GLN A 37 -18.51 20.68 -13.91
N THR A 38 -18.83 20.59 -15.21
CA THR A 38 -18.82 19.30 -15.92
C THR A 38 -17.40 18.75 -16.06
N VAL A 39 -16.43 19.62 -16.33
CA VAL A 39 -15.01 19.25 -16.42
C VAL A 39 -14.49 18.78 -15.06
N GLU A 40 -14.74 19.54 -13.99
CA GLU A 40 -14.36 19.17 -12.62
C GLU A 40 -14.97 17.82 -12.22
N ALA A 41 -16.28 17.64 -12.43
CA ALA A 41 -16.97 16.39 -12.11
C ALA A 41 -16.42 15.19 -12.90
N ASN A 42 -16.00 15.39 -14.15
CA ASN A 42 -15.38 14.32 -14.95
C ASN A 42 -13.95 14.01 -14.47
N GLN A 43 -13.16 15.04 -14.14
CA GLN A 43 -11.82 14.88 -13.58
C GLN A 43 -11.85 14.16 -12.23
N GLU A 44 -12.81 14.49 -11.35
CA GLU A 44 -12.99 13.80 -10.07
C GLU A 44 -13.37 12.32 -10.26
N LYS A 45 -14.29 12.02 -11.19
CA LYS A 45 -14.68 10.64 -11.51
C LYS A 45 -13.50 9.83 -12.06
N GLU A 46 -12.71 10.43 -12.94
CA GLU A 46 -11.52 9.81 -13.51
C GLU A 46 -10.45 9.57 -12.44
N LYS A 47 -10.15 10.59 -11.63
CA LYS A 47 -9.23 10.49 -10.49
C LYS A 47 -9.65 9.38 -9.54
N LYS A 48 -10.94 9.33 -9.18
CA LYS A 48 -11.49 8.28 -8.32
C LYS A 48 -11.31 6.89 -8.94
N LYS A 49 -11.65 6.71 -10.22
CA LYS A 49 -11.50 5.44 -10.92
C LYS A 49 -10.04 4.95 -10.92
N PHE A 50 -9.09 5.82 -11.25
CA PHE A 50 -7.67 5.44 -11.27
C PHE A 50 -7.11 5.20 -9.87
N ARG A 51 -7.53 5.99 -8.88
CA ARG A 51 -7.25 5.75 -7.46
C ARG A 51 -7.71 4.35 -7.04
N GLU A 52 -8.95 3.96 -7.32
CA GLU A 52 -9.47 2.63 -7.01
C GLU A 52 -8.64 1.50 -7.64
N ILE A 53 -8.16 1.69 -8.88
CA ILE A 53 -7.30 0.72 -9.56
C ILE A 53 -5.94 0.62 -8.87
N ALA A 54 -5.35 1.75 -8.49
CA ALA A 54 -4.07 1.81 -7.77
C ALA A 54 -4.18 1.09 -6.41
N PHE A 55 -5.19 1.41 -5.60
CA PHE A 55 -5.41 0.73 -4.32
C PHE A 55 -5.67 -0.77 -4.50
N ARG A 56 -6.40 -1.18 -5.54
CA ARG A 56 -6.57 -2.61 -5.84
C ARG A 56 -5.23 -3.32 -6.09
N GLN A 57 -4.28 -2.69 -6.79
CA GLN A 57 -2.95 -3.25 -6.99
C GLN A 57 -2.16 -3.31 -5.68
N LEU A 58 -2.17 -2.22 -4.89
CA LEU A 58 -1.54 -2.17 -3.57
C LEU A 58 -2.04 -3.30 -2.66
N ARG A 59 -3.34 -3.59 -2.67
CA ARG A 59 -3.94 -4.61 -1.81
C ARG A 59 -3.21 -5.96 -1.88
N PHE A 60 -2.95 -6.44 -3.09
CA PHE A 60 -2.33 -7.75 -3.29
C PHE A 60 -0.90 -7.76 -2.76
N VAL A 61 -0.17 -6.69 -3.04
CA VAL A 61 1.22 -6.50 -2.64
C VAL A 61 1.35 -6.42 -1.12
N LEU A 62 0.54 -5.58 -0.47
CA LEU A 62 0.53 -5.40 0.98
C LEU A 62 0.15 -6.68 1.72
N ARG A 63 -0.88 -7.38 1.25
CA ARG A 63 -1.27 -8.69 1.82
C ARG A 63 -0.11 -9.66 1.77
N LYS A 64 0.54 -9.80 0.60
CA LYS A 64 1.67 -10.71 0.41
C LYS A 64 2.81 -10.42 1.40
N GLN A 65 3.11 -9.16 1.66
CA GLN A 65 4.13 -8.78 2.65
C GLN A 65 3.72 -9.14 4.08
N ILE A 66 2.46 -8.95 4.47
CA ILE A 66 1.97 -9.38 5.79
C ILE A 66 2.09 -10.91 5.94
N TYR A 67 1.75 -11.67 4.90
CA TYR A 67 1.92 -13.14 4.90
C TYR A 67 3.39 -13.53 5.09
N LEU A 68 4.29 -12.93 4.32
CA LEU A 68 5.73 -13.18 4.42
C LEU A 68 6.25 -12.92 5.85
N LEU A 69 5.90 -11.76 6.42
CA LEU A 69 6.32 -11.38 7.76
C LEU A 69 5.76 -12.32 8.84
N PHE A 70 4.55 -12.82 8.66
CA PHE A 70 3.98 -13.85 9.54
C PHE A 70 4.70 -15.19 9.40
N ASP A 71 4.99 -15.63 8.18
CA ASP A 71 5.69 -16.89 7.94
C ASP A 71 7.11 -16.86 8.52
N MET A 72 7.80 -15.72 8.43
CA MET A 72 9.08 -15.49 9.11
C MET A 72 8.93 -15.70 10.62
N PHE A 73 7.91 -15.10 11.25
CA PHE A 73 7.65 -15.23 12.68
C PHE A 73 7.33 -16.67 13.08
N LYS A 74 6.44 -17.33 12.34
CA LYS A 74 6.10 -18.74 12.58
C LYS A 74 7.35 -19.63 12.46
N ALA A 75 8.20 -19.39 11.48
CA ALA A 75 9.44 -20.15 11.28
C ALA A 75 10.51 -19.88 12.34
N SER A 76 10.47 -18.72 12.99
CA SER A 76 11.46 -18.29 13.96
C SER A 76 11.09 -18.63 15.41
N VAL A 77 9.81 -18.69 15.76
CA VAL A 77 9.36 -18.95 17.15
C VAL A 77 9.58 -20.40 17.60
N GLU A 78 9.96 -20.61 18.85
CA GLU A 78 10.07 -21.97 19.43
C GLU A 78 8.70 -22.60 19.70
N VAL A 79 7.76 -21.78 20.19
CA VAL A 79 6.40 -22.18 20.53
C VAL A 79 5.46 -21.06 20.08
N LYS A 80 4.24 -21.42 19.64
CA LYS A 80 3.20 -20.43 19.35
C LYS A 80 2.98 -19.54 20.59
N PRO A 81 3.12 -18.21 20.48
CA PRO A 81 2.87 -17.31 21.60
C PRO A 81 1.42 -17.44 22.09
N ASP A 82 1.24 -17.46 23.41
CA ASP A 82 -0.09 -17.38 24.04
C ASP A 82 -0.57 -15.92 24.05
N LYS A 83 -0.87 -15.41 22.86
CA LYS A 83 -1.33 -14.04 22.62
C LYS A 83 -2.63 -14.06 21.84
N ASP A 84 -3.55 -13.19 22.26
CA ASP A 84 -4.80 -12.98 21.56
C ASP A 84 -4.66 -11.87 20.51
N TYR A 85 -4.55 -12.25 19.24
CA TYR A 85 -4.39 -11.32 18.12
C TYR A 85 -5.76 -10.84 17.63
N GLN A 86 -6.05 -9.55 17.78
CA GLN A 86 -7.32 -8.92 17.38
C GLN A 86 -7.19 -8.15 16.06
N ASN A 87 -6.03 -7.57 15.81
CA ASN A 87 -5.73 -6.78 14.61
C ASN A 87 -4.33 -7.11 14.05
N ILE A 88 -3.94 -6.45 12.95
CA ILE A 88 -2.64 -6.68 12.30
C ILE A 88 -1.47 -6.16 13.14
N ARG A 89 -1.62 -5.01 13.79
CA ARG A 89 -0.58 -4.41 14.64
C ARG A 89 -0.22 -5.31 15.83
N ASP A 90 -1.18 -6.11 16.30
CA ASP A 90 -0.93 -7.06 17.38
C ASP A 90 0.13 -8.12 17.02
N LEU A 91 0.37 -8.38 15.73
CA LEU A 91 1.48 -9.26 15.32
C LEU A 91 2.83 -8.58 15.54
N PHE A 92 2.95 -7.28 15.30
CA PHE A 92 4.23 -6.57 15.18
C PHE A 92 4.62 -5.85 16.47
N ASP A 93 4.72 -6.61 17.55
CA ASP A 93 5.19 -6.13 18.85
C ASP A 93 6.68 -6.43 19.10
N GLU A 94 7.18 -6.08 20.28
CA GLU A 94 8.57 -6.38 20.64
C GLU A 94 8.87 -7.89 20.62
N THR A 95 7.89 -8.75 20.96
CA THR A 95 8.03 -10.21 20.90
C THR A 95 8.34 -10.67 19.48
N TYR A 96 7.63 -10.15 18.49
CA TYR A 96 7.89 -10.43 17.09
C TYR A 96 9.34 -10.16 16.70
N PHE A 97 9.84 -8.95 16.98
CA PHE A 97 11.19 -8.58 16.60
C PHE A 97 12.27 -9.33 17.38
N GLN A 98 11.98 -9.75 18.61
CA GLN A 98 12.88 -10.58 19.41
C GLN A 98 12.96 -12.03 18.93
N GLU A 99 11.91 -12.55 18.31
CA GLU A 99 11.89 -13.92 17.81
C GLU A 99 12.39 -14.00 16.36
N VAL A 100 11.97 -13.10 15.48
CA VAL A 100 12.35 -13.11 14.05
C VAL A 100 13.84 -12.95 13.82
N LYS A 101 14.56 -12.30 14.74
CA LYS A 101 16.01 -12.16 14.67
C LYS A 101 16.76 -13.50 14.65
N PHE A 102 16.14 -14.58 15.14
CA PHE A 102 16.70 -15.94 15.16
C PHE A 102 16.31 -16.77 13.93
N LEU A 103 15.65 -16.18 12.95
CA LEU A 103 15.40 -16.85 11.68
C LEU A 103 16.71 -17.07 10.92
N ASP A 104 17.01 -18.32 10.59
CA ASP A 104 18.13 -18.72 9.77
C ASP A 104 17.83 -18.44 8.30
N LEU A 105 18.48 -17.42 7.76
CA LEU A 105 18.29 -16.99 6.37
C LEU A 105 18.77 -18.03 5.33
N LEU A 106 19.61 -18.98 5.72
CA LEU A 106 20.16 -20.01 4.81
C LEU A 106 19.39 -21.33 4.87
N LYS A 107 18.38 -21.44 5.74
CA LYS A 107 17.46 -22.58 5.75
C LYS A 107 16.40 -22.47 4.66
N VAL A 108 15.91 -23.63 4.24
CA VAL A 108 14.84 -23.76 3.25
C VAL A 108 13.58 -23.02 3.72
N ALA A 109 13.09 -22.13 2.86
CA ALA A 109 11.86 -21.38 3.03
C ALA A 109 10.64 -22.25 2.66
N PRO A 110 9.42 -21.88 3.09
CA PRO A 110 8.18 -22.62 2.83
C PRO A 110 7.67 -22.47 1.39
N VAL A 111 8.55 -22.20 0.43
CA VAL A 111 8.21 -21.86 -0.95
C VAL A 111 9.16 -22.57 -1.92
N VAL A 112 8.68 -22.77 -3.14
CA VAL A 112 9.45 -23.35 -4.24
C VAL A 112 9.48 -22.39 -5.41
N THR A 113 10.55 -22.44 -6.20
CA THR A 113 10.65 -21.69 -7.45
C THR A 113 9.57 -22.16 -8.44
N PRO A 114 9.27 -21.39 -9.51
CA PRO A 114 8.39 -21.86 -10.58
C PRO A 114 8.84 -23.19 -11.22
N GLN A 115 10.13 -23.51 -11.12
CA GLN A 115 10.75 -24.75 -11.59
C GLN A 115 10.63 -25.90 -10.58
N GLY A 116 10.08 -25.64 -9.39
CA GLY A 116 9.91 -26.63 -8.33
C GLY A 116 11.15 -26.85 -7.46
N GLU A 117 12.11 -25.93 -7.50
CA GLU A 117 13.33 -26.01 -6.69
C GLU A 117 13.11 -25.37 -5.32
N GLU A 118 13.73 -25.93 -4.29
CA GLU A 118 13.74 -25.34 -2.96
C GLU A 118 14.55 -24.04 -2.97
N MET A 119 14.05 -23.01 -2.27
CA MET A 119 14.80 -21.77 -2.04
C MET A 119 14.99 -21.56 -0.55
N ASP A 120 16.09 -20.92 -0.16
CA ASP A 120 16.28 -20.49 1.22
C ASP A 120 15.55 -19.17 1.52
N TRP A 121 15.49 -18.83 2.79
CA TRP A 121 14.85 -17.61 3.27
C TRP A 121 15.46 -16.35 2.67
N LEU A 122 16.77 -16.30 2.46
CA LEU A 122 17.43 -15.14 1.86
C LEU A 122 17.02 -14.93 0.41
N ASP A 123 17.01 -15.99 -0.40
CA ASP A 123 16.53 -15.92 -1.78
C ASP A 123 15.05 -15.52 -1.83
N TYR A 124 14.24 -16.09 -0.93
CA TYR A 124 12.83 -15.77 -0.84
C TYR A 124 12.60 -14.30 -0.47
N LEU A 125 13.24 -13.82 0.60
CA LEU A 125 13.13 -12.44 1.06
C LEU A 125 13.60 -11.46 0.00
N TYR A 126 14.72 -11.73 -0.66
CA TYR A 126 15.23 -10.88 -1.74
C TYR A 126 14.26 -10.80 -2.92
N SER A 127 13.70 -11.95 -3.34
CA SER A 127 12.70 -12.02 -4.41
C SER A 127 11.43 -11.24 -4.06
N GLU A 128 10.95 -11.37 -2.82
CA GLU A 128 9.76 -10.65 -2.35
C GLU A 128 10.00 -9.15 -2.19
N CYS A 129 11.17 -8.73 -1.69
CA CYS A 129 11.55 -7.32 -1.60
C CYS A 129 11.67 -6.70 -2.99
N SER A 130 12.29 -7.41 -3.95
CA SER A 130 12.42 -6.94 -5.34
C SER A 130 11.06 -6.83 -6.03
N SER A 131 10.18 -7.82 -5.79
CA SER A 131 8.81 -7.83 -6.31
C SER A 131 7.98 -6.68 -5.73
N LEU A 132 8.11 -6.43 -4.41
CA LEU A 132 7.48 -5.31 -3.73
C LEU A 132 7.93 -3.98 -4.33
N GLN A 133 9.25 -3.76 -4.41
CA GLN A 133 9.83 -2.52 -4.94
C GLN A 133 9.36 -2.25 -6.38
N SER A 134 9.36 -3.27 -7.24
CA SER A 134 8.85 -3.16 -8.62
C SER A 134 7.35 -2.85 -8.67
N ALA A 135 6.54 -3.51 -7.84
CA ALA A 135 5.10 -3.29 -7.82
C ALA A 135 4.73 -1.90 -7.29
N LEU A 136 5.41 -1.44 -6.24
CA LEU A 136 5.24 -0.10 -5.69
C LEU A 136 5.68 0.98 -6.70
N GLY A 137 6.84 0.80 -7.33
CA GLY A 137 7.32 1.70 -8.39
C GLY A 137 6.32 1.81 -9.54
N GLN A 138 5.76 0.68 -10.01
CA GLN A 138 4.73 0.70 -11.05
C GLN A 138 3.46 1.45 -10.63
N VAL A 139 3.08 1.40 -9.34
CA VAL A 139 1.92 2.15 -8.84
C VAL A 139 2.23 3.65 -8.85
N VAL A 140 3.41 4.07 -8.38
CA VAL A 140 3.83 5.48 -8.40
C VAL A 140 3.92 6.00 -9.83
N ASP A 141 4.61 5.28 -10.72
CA ASP A 141 4.82 5.68 -12.11
C ASP A 141 3.50 5.89 -12.87
N ARG A 142 2.51 5.01 -12.63
CA ARG A 142 1.23 5.02 -13.37
C ARG A 142 0.17 5.91 -12.74
N TYR A 143 0.19 6.06 -11.41
CA TYR A 143 -0.94 6.62 -10.67
C TYR A 143 -0.58 7.79 -9.75
N SER A 144 0.68 8.26 -9.69
CA SER A 144 1.10 9.40 -8.86
C SER A 144 0.20 10.64 -9.00
N PHE A 145 -0.22 10.99 -10.22
CA PHE A 145 -1.13 12.13 -10.46
C PHE A 145 -2.55 11.96 -9.88
N TYR A 146 -2.96 10.73 -9.60
CA TYR A 146 -4.30 10.40 -9.10
C TYR A 146 -4.32 10.04 -7.61
N LEU A 147 -3.14 9.77 -7.03
CA LEU A 147 -2.97 9.47 -5.61
C LEU A 147 -2.77 10.77 -4.81
N ASP A 148 -3.10 10.71 -3.52
CA ASP A 148 -2.79 11.81 -2.61
C ASP A 148 -1.28 11.80 -2.30
N SER A 149 -0.67 12.97 -2.12
CA SER A 149 0.79 13.10 -1.89
C SER A 149 1.29 12.20 -0.78
N GLN A 150 0.56 12.14 0.34
CA GLN A 150 0.93 11.30 1.48
C GLN A 150 1.02 9.81 1.10
N VAL A 151 0.13 9.33 0.22
CA VAL A 151 0.15 7.94 -0.25
C VAL A 151 1.41 7.70 -1.08
N VAL A 152 1.77 8.65 -1.95
CA VAL A 152 2.96 8.56 -2.78
C VAL A 152 4.21 8.55 -1.91
N ASP A 153 4.31 9.47 -0.94
CA ASP A 153 5.45 9.59 -0.03
C ASP A 153 5.69 8.28 0.74
N VAL A 154 4.64 7.69 1.33
CA VAL A 154 4.74 6.42 2.07
C VAL A 154 5.11 5.25 1.16
N ILE A 155 4.58 5.20 -0.07
CA ILE A 155 4.96 4.18 -1.05
C ILE A 155 6.44 4.30 -1.42
N GLU A 156 6.92 5.52 -1.69
CA GLU A 156 8.31 5.79 -2.03
C GLU A 156 9.23 5.41 -0.86
N GLU A 157 8.89 5.83 0.37
CA GLU A 157 9.62 5.48 1.59
C GLU A 157 9.73 3.96 1.77
N LEU A 158 8.61 3.24 1.66
CA LEU A 158 8.59 1.79 1.78
C LEU A 158 9.45 1.13 0.69
N SER A 159 9.32 1.58 -0.56
CA SER A 159 10.08 1.05 -1.70
C SER A 159 11.59 1.31 -1.60
N ALA A 160 11.98 2.39 -0.90
CA ALA A 160 13.36 2.81 -0.69
C ALA A 160 13.89 2.39 0.69
N SER A 161 13.16 1.55 1.43
CA SER A 161 13.53 1.13 2.78
C SER A 161 14.98 0.62 2.87
N VAL A 162 15.68 1.01 3.94
CA VAL A 162 17.05 0.56 4.22
C VAL A 162 17.09 -0.95 4.42
N PHE A 163 16.03 -1.55 4.97
CA PHE A 163 15.90 -3.00 5.10
C PHE A 163 15.97 -3.72 3.74
N ILE A 164 15.22 -3.25 2.73
CA ILE A 164 15.24 -3.83 1.38
C ILE A 164 16.67 -3.78 0.79
N ARG A 165 17.35 -2.64 0.93
CA ARG A 165 18.74 -2.47 0.48
C ARG A 165 19.72 -3.38 1.21
N PHE A 166 19.51 -3.57 2.51
CA PHE A 166 20.30 -4.48 3.33
C PHE A 166 20.13 -5.94 2.88
N ILE A 167 18.90 -6.40 2.67
CA ILE A 167 18.62 -7.75 2.14
C ILE A 167 19.27 -7.95 0.76
N GLY A 168 19.19 -6.97 -0.13
CA GLY A 168 19.89 -7.01 -1.42
C GLY A 168 21.41 -7.14 -1.28
N SER A 169 22.00 -6.39 -0.36
CA SER A 169 23.45 -6.45 -0.09
C SER A 169 23.90 -7.81 0.45
N ILE A 170 23.10 -8.41 1.35
CA ILE A 170 23.35 -9.76 1.87
C ILE A 170 23.22 -10.78 0.73
N TRP A 171 22.18 -10.66 -0.09
CA TRP A 171 21.95 -11.58 -1.20
C TRP A 171 23.11 -11.55 -2.21
N ASP A 172 23.61 -10.36 -2.56
CA ASP A 172 24.80 -10.21 -3.41
C ASP A 172 26.04 -10.86 -2.76
N ALA A 173 26.22 -10.69 -1.45
CA ALA A 173 27.32 -11.31 -0.71
C ALA A 173 27.21 -12.85 -0.69
N LYS A 174 26.01 -13.42 -0.55
CA LYS A 174 25.76 -14.86 -0.72
C LYS A 174 26.16 -15.34 -2.11
N LYS A 175 25.74 -14.62 -3.16
CA LYS A 175 26.06 -14.97 -4.55
C LYS A 175 27.56 -14.95 -4.85
N MET A 176 28.32 -14.08 -4.15
CA MET A 176 29.78 -14.02 -4.23
C MET A 176 30.49 -15.04 -3.31
N ASN A 177 29.76 -15.94 -2.65
CA ASN A 177 30.27 -16.86 -1.63
C ASN A 177 30.98 -16.15 -0.46
N ALA A 178 30.61 -14.90 -0.17
CA ALA A 178 31.23 -14.08 0.87
C ALA A 178 30.49 -14.16 2.23
N LEU A 179 29.32 -14.80 2.29
CA LEU A 179 28.48 -14.86 3.49
C LEU A 179 28.92 -15.92 4.52
N GLY A 180 29.68 -16.94 4.09
CA GLY A 180 29.94 -18.13 4.91
C GLY A 180 28.64 -18.83 5.37
N ASP A 181 28.69 -19.51 6.51
CA ASP A 181 27.52 -20.19 7.13
C ASP A 181 26.73 -19.27 8.08
N ARG A 182 26.81 -17.94 7.90
CA ARG A 182 26.13 -16.97 8.79
C ARG A 182 24.69 -16.74 8.36
N GLY A 183 23.80 -17.58 8.86
CA GLY A 183 22.34 -17.44 8.70
C GLY A 183 21.68 -16.42 9.62
N ASP A 184 22.39 -15.93 10.65
CA ASP A 184 21.91 -15.10 11.77
C ASP A 184 21.86 -13.59 11.50
N LEU A 185 21.90 -13.18 10.23
CA LEU A 185 22.10 -11.79 9.85
C LEU A 185 20.91 -10.88 10.18
N LEU A 186 19.71 -11.44 10.41
CA LEU A 186 18.56 -10.66 10.87
C LEU A 186 18.76 -10.09 12.27
N PHE A 187 19.63 -10.69 13.10
CA PHE A 187 20.02 -10.12 14.38
C PHE A 187 20.63 -8.73 14.25
N ALA A 188 21.44 -8.49 13.21
CA ALA A 188 22.12 -7.22 12.99
C ALA A 188 21.21 -6.12 12.42
N CYS A 189 20.00 -6.46 11.95
CA CYS A 189 19.11 -5.53 11.28
C CYS A 189 17.71 -5.43 11.92
N LYS A 190 17.58 -5.77 13.20
CA LYS A 190 16.31 -5.67 13.94
C LYS A 190 15.64 -4.31 13.74
N ASP A 191 16.39 -3.23 13.96
CA ASP A 191 15.87 -1.86 13.86
C ASP A 191 15.40 -1.54 12.43
N LEU A 192 16.14 -2.01 11.41
CA LEU A 192 15.77 -1.83 10.01
C LEU A 192 14.47 -2.56 9.66
N LEU A 193 14.31 -3.79 10.15
CA LEU A 193 13.09 -4.58 9.97
C LEU A 193 11.90 -3.91 10.68
N GLN A 194 12.12 -3.35 11.86
CA GLN A 194 11.11 -2.63 12.61
C GLN A 194 10.63 -1.39 11.85
N ASP A 195 11.56 -0.54 11.37
CA ASP A 195 11.23 0.65 10.58
C ASP A 195 10.44 0.26 9.32
N TYR A 196 10.93 -0.74 8.56
CA TYR A 196 10.23 -1.28 7.39
C TYR A 196 8.79 -1.73 7.70
N THR A 197 8.62 -2.44 8.82
CA THR A 197 7.32 -2.96 9.24
C THR A 197 6.37 -1.83 9.62
N MET A 198 6.87 -0.76 10.26
CA MET A 198 6.05 0.39 10.64
C MET A 198 5.58 1.17 9.40
N THR A 199 6.46 1.44 8.43
CA THR A 199 6.07 2.08 7.17
C THR A 199 5.07 1.22 6.38
N LEU A 200 5.23 -0.11 6.39
CA LEU A 200 4.27 -1.03 5.79
C LEU A 200 2.89 -0.93 6.47
N LEU A 201 2.84 -0.87 7.80
CA LEU A 201 1.59 -0.75 8.56
C LEU A 201 0.90 0.57 8.30
N GLU A 202 1.64 1.67 8.21
CA GLU A 202 1.10 2.98 7.82
C GLU A 202 0.43 2.91 6.44
N LEU A 203 1.09 2.29 5.46
CA LEU A 203 0.49 2.12 4.13
C LEU A 203 -0.76 1.24 4.14
N VAL A 204 -0.80 0.21 4.99
CA VAL A 204 -2.00 -0.64 5.19
C VAL A 204 -3.15 0.16 5.81
N GLU A 205 -2.87 1.06 6.75
CA GLU A 205 -3.88 1.93 7.35
C GLU A 205 -4.45 2.92 6.33
N ILE A 206 -3.58 3.62 5.60
CA ILE A 206 -3.97 4.51 4.50
C ILE A 206 -4.81 3.76 3.47
N TYR A 207 -4.43 2.52 3.12
CA TYR A 207 -5.21 1.66 2.24
C TYR A 207 -6.61 1.39 2.84
N ASN A 208 -6.68 0.96 4.10
CA ASN A 208 -7.93 0.60 4.75
C ASN A 208 -8.87 1.81 4.89
N GLU A 209 -8.36 2.98 5.26
CA GLU A 209 -9.11 4.24 5.30
C GLU A 209 -9.68 4.59 3.93
N SER A 210 -8.84 4.56 2.89
CA SER A 210 -9.24 4.94 1.53
C SER A 210 -10.38 4.09 0.96
N VAL A 211 -10.43 2.81 1.34
CA VAL A 211 -11.45 1.85 0.90
C VAL A 211 -12.73 1.97 1.72
N THR A 212 -12.67 2.54 2.93
CA THR A 212 -13.82 2.72 3.83
C THR A 212 -14.60 3.99 3.52
N THR A 213 -13.92 5.05 3.09
CA THR A 213 -14.55 6.33 2.71
C THR A 213 -15.38 6.23 1.42
N ASP A 214 -15.25 5.15 0.67
CA ASP A 214 -16.10 4.91 -0.50
C ASP A 214 -17.55 4.62 -0.08
N ALA A 215 -18.47 5.54 -0.38
CA ALA A 215 -19.90 5.46 -0.05
C ALA A 215 -20.65 4.22 -0.61
N ASN A 216 -19.99 3.43 -1.47
CA ASN A 216 -20.47 2.16 -2.01
C ASN A 216 -19.73 0.95 -1.42
N ALA A 217 -18.93 1.13 -0.36
CA ALA A 217 -18.27 0.04 0.34
C ALA A 217 -19.36 -0.92 0.84
N THR A 218 -19.31 -2.15 0.33
CA THR A 218 -20.14 -3.25 0.83
C THR A 218 -20.04 -3.32 2.35
N PRO A 219 -21.15 -3.53 3.07
CA PRO A 219 -21.19 -3.54 4.55
C PRO A 219 -20.15 -4.44 5.23
N ASP A 220 -19.60 -5.42 4.50
CA ASP A 220 -18.82 -6.52 5.07
C ASP A 220 -17.29 -6.31 5.15
N GLY A 221 -16.75 -5.11 4.94
CA GLY A 221 -15.29 -4.89 5.11
C GLY A 221 -14.41 -5.77 4.21
N VAL A 222 -14.99 -6.43 3.20
CA VAL A 222 -14.37 -7.47 2.36
C VAL A 222 -13.13 -6.96 1.62
N ARG A 223 -13.05 -5.66 1.40
CA ARG A 223 -11.94 -5.02 0.69
C ARG A 223 -10.79 -4.60 1.62
N GLN A 224 -11.02 -4.46 2.92
CA GLN A 224 -9.99 -4.12 3.88
C GLN A 224 -8.97 -5.26 4.01
N ILE A 225 -7.74 -4.89 4.34
CA ILE A 225 -6.72 -5.81 4.81
C ILE A 225 -6.87 -5.84 6.33
N ASN A 226 -7.76 -6.70 6.81
CA ASN A 226 -7.98 -6.94 8.23
C ASN A 226 -7.71 -8.40 8.56
N MET A 227 -6.93 -8.59 9.62
CA MET A 227 -6.71 -9.87 10.27
C MET A 227 -7.44 -9.87 11.61
N ASP A 228 -8.56 -10.59 11.63
CA ASP A 228 -9.33 -10.83 12.85
C ASP A 228 -8.84 -12.11 13.55
N ARG A 229 -9.35 -12.33 14.77
CA ARG A 229 -9.02 -13.49 15.59
C ARG A 229 -9.19 -14.83 14.86
N SER A 230 -10.24 -14.96 14.05
CA SER A 230 -10.52 -16.20 13.32
C SER A 230 -9.45 -16.45 12.28
N LYS A 231 -9.11 -15.43 11.46
CA LYS A 231 -8.06 -15.54 10.45
C LYS A 231 -6.70 -15.85 11.06
N TRP A 232 -6.35 -15.24 12.18
CA TRP A 232 -5.12 -15.56 12.89
C TRP A 232 -5.09 -17.01 13.35
N GLN A 233 -6.20 -17.48 13.94
CA GLN A 233 -6.30 -18.87 14.36
C GLN A 233 -6.19 -19.83 13.17
N ASP A 234 -6.82 -19.50 12.04
CA ASP A 234 -6.72 -20.26 10.80
C ASP A 234 -5.27 -20.32 10.29
N TRP A 235 -4.53 -19.21 10.30
CA TRP A 235 -3.14 -19.17 9.83
C TRP A 235 -2.18 -19.94 10.74
N TRP A 236 -2.36 -19.82 12.07
CA TRP A 236 -1.58 -20.60 13.04
C TRP A 236 -1.89 -22.10 12.98
N SER A 237 -3.17 -22.45 12.79
CA SER A 237 -3.62 -23.84 12.70
C SER A 237 -3.41 -24.46 11.32
N HIS A 238 -3.08 -23.63 10.32
CA HIS A 238 -2.74 -24.12 9.00
C HIS A 238 -1.48 -25.00 9.10
N ASN A 239 -1.66 -26.30 8.87
CA ASN A 239 -0.59 -27.30 8.83
C ASN A 239 0.37 -27.12 7.63
N GLY A 240 0.23 -26.02 6.88
CA GLY A 240 1.19 -25.61 5.85
C GLY A 240 2.52 -25.18 6.44
N ARG A 241 3.56 -25.26 5.60
CA ARG A 241 4.88 -24.69 5.91
C ARG A 241 4.79 -23.16 6.00
N PRO A 242 5.62 -22.49 6.82
CA PRO A 242 6.64 -23.10 7.68
C PRO A 242 6.01 -23.67 8.95
N LYS A 243 6.62 -24.73 9.49
CA LYS A 243 6.29 -25.22 10.84
C LYS A 243 6.90 -24.30 11.89
N ILE A 244 6.33 -24.34 13.09
CA ILE A 244 6.83 -23.58 14.25
C ILE A 244 8.31 -23.92 14.45
N GLY A 245 9.16 -22.89 14.40
CA GLY A 245 10.60 -23.00 14.68
C GLY A 245 11.41 -23.78 13.64
N GLU A 246 10.81 -24.14 12.50
CA GLU A 246 11.47 -24.96 11.47
C GLU A 246 12.79 -24.36 10.98
N SER A 247 12.85 -23.03 10.94
CA SER A 247 14.00 -22.28 10.45
C SER A 247 14.71 -21.49 11.54
N ARG A 248 14.47 -21.77 12.82
CA ARG A 248 15.18 -21.10 13.91
C ARG A 248 16.64 -21.56 14.00
N ILE A 249 17.54 -20.66 14.34
CA ILE A 249 18.94 -20.96 14.68
C ILE A 249 18.98 -21.65 16.05
N SER A 250 19.79 -22.70 16.18
CA SER A 250 19.95 -23.37 17.49
C SER A 250 20.63 -22.40 18.47
N SER A 251 20.06 -22.24 19.66
CA SER A 251 20.63 -21.43 20.73
C SER A 251 22.01 -21.88 21.20
N ASP A 252 22.44 -23.09 20.82
CA ASP A 252 23.77 -23.62 21.14
C ASP A 252 24.91 -22.96 20.33
N ILE A 253 24.59 -22.11 19.34
CA ILE A 253 25.54 -21.53 18.38
C ILE A 253 25.85 -20.04 18.69
N LEU A 254 25.12 -19.42 19.62
CA LEU A 254 25.35 -18.03 20.08
C LEU A 254 26.12 -17.97 21.39
#